data_AF-A0A5T6J8A3-F1
#
_entry.id   AF-A0A5T6J8A3-F1
#
_cell.length_a   1.000
_cell.length_b   1.000
_cell.length_c   1.000
_cell.angle_alpha   90.00
_cell.angle_beta   90.00
_cell.angle_gamma   90.00
#
_symmetry.space_group_name_H-M   'P 1'
#
loop_
_entity.id
_entity.type
_entity.pdbx_description
1 polymer ?
#
loop_
_entity_poly.entity_id
_entity_poly.type
_entity_poly.pdbx_seq_one_letter_code
_entity_poly.pdbx_strand_id
1 'polypeptide(L)'
;MSKHRKNKFEKKLYRTVNTTTYNVPHLHGGEYRWDRSKNKIANSELSRFLPMSGKTKRGLDYTPLFMFLLSKTGEKWDQVYSEAIRRLDKPDPIFWIVALHEKDKRNFVRCGESSYYNGLYVDEDGYLKKVSPDLKASDIPVLCNCCTYTFNGKKE
;
A
#
# COMPACT_ATOMS: atom_id res chain seq x y z
N MET A 1 -9.71 29.30 28.08
CA MET A 1 -10.15 28.87 26.72
C MET A 1 -8.94 28.27 25.99
N SER A 2 -8.79 26.95 26.03
CA SER A 2 -7.64 26.26 25.43
C SER A 2 -7.78 26.24 23.91
N LYS A 3 -6.86 26.92 23.21
CA LYS A 3 -6.80 26.93 21.74
C LYS A 3 -6.31 25.55 21.28
N HIS A 4 -7.23 24.67 20.89
CA HIS A 4 -6.89 23.46 20.15
C HIS A 4 -6.20 23.87 18.84
N ARG A 5 -4.86 23.85 18.83
CA ARG A 5 -4.08 23.88 17.60
C ARG A 5 -4.42 22.62 16.81
N LYS A 6 -5.28 22.75 15.80
CA LYS A 6 -5.41 21.73 14.75
C LYS A 6 -4.06 21.71 14.01
N ASN A 7 -3.10 20.94 14.50
CA ASN A 7 -1.97 20.54 13.67
C ASN A 7 -2.58 19.75 12.51
N LYS A 8 -2.72 20.41 11.36
CA LYS A 8 -3.14 19.80 10.10
C LYS A 8 -1.96 18.96 9.62
N PHE A 9 -1.66 17.88 10.33
CA PHE A 9 -0.71 16.88 9.85
C PHE A 9 -1.23 16.40 8.50
N GLU A 10 -0.43 16.59 7.46
CA GLU A 10 -0.78 16.13 6.14
C GLU A 10 -1.08 14.63 6.19
N LYS A 11 -2.13 14.21 5.49
CA LYS A 11 -2.56 12.80 5.53
C LYS A 11 -1.42 11.94 4.98
N LYS A 12 -1.01 10.95 5.78
CA LYS A 12 0.00 9.96 5.36
C LYS A 12 -0.47 9.22 4.12
N LEU A 13 0.46 8.92 3.22
CA LEU A 13 0.20 8.18 1.98
C LEU A 13 0.32 6.65 2.16
N TYR A 14 0.33 6.18 3.41
CA TYR A 14 0.38 4.78 3.76
C TYR A 14 -0.47 4.52 5.01
N ARG A 15 -0.89 3.26 5.19
CA ARG A 15 -1.60 2.79 6.38
C ARG A 15 -1.08 1.43 6.82
N THR A 16 -1.30 1.08 8.08
CA THR A 16 -0.84 -0.22 8.62
C THR A 16 -1.74 -1.37 8.18
N VAL A 17 -3.02 -1.11 7.98
CA VAL A 17 -4.02 -2.13 7.63
C VAL A 17 -4.87 -1.60 6.50
N ASN A 18 -5.10 -2.43 5.47
CA ASN A 18 -6.11 -2.14 4.46
C ASN A 18 -7.50 -2.21 5.11
N THR A 19 -8.15 -1.08 5.32
CA THR A 19 -9.50 -1.01 5.90
C THR A 19 -10.59 -0.80 4.84
N THR A 20 -10.22 -0.62 3.58
CA THR A 20 -11.18 -0.35 2.49
C THR A 20 -11.72 -1.63 1.85
N THR A 21 -10.96 -2.72 1.93
CA THR A 21 -11.39 -4.01 1.40
C THR A 21 -12.29 -4.73 2.41
N TYR A 22 -13.32 -5.42 1.92
CA TYR A 22 -14.21 -6.22 2.75
C TYR A 22 -13.52 -7.51 3.21
N ASN A 23 -13.68 -7.88 4.48
CA ASN A 23 -13.10 -9.08 5.08
C ASN A 23 -11.56 -9.22 4.93
N VAL A 24 -10.83 -8.10 5.09
CA VAL A 24 -9.36 -8.14 5.06
C VAL A 24 -8.85 -9.03 6.19
N PRO A 25 -8.03 -10.05 5.87
CA PRO A 25 -7.41 -10.86 6.90
C PRO A 25 -6.47 -9.96 7.71
N HIS A 26 -6.95 -9.52 8.87
CA HIS A 26 -6.10 -9.01 9.91
C HIS A 26 -5.31 -10.23 10.38
N LEU A 27 -4.09 -10.41 9.86
CA LEU A 27 -3.13 -11.47 10.25
C LEU A 27 -2.68 -11.34 11.74
N HIS A 28 -3.55 -10.80 12.59
CA HIS A 28 -3.41 -10.58 14.01
C HIS A 28 -4.02 -11.74 14.77
N GLY A 29 -3.32 -12.18 15.83
CA GLY A 29 -3.78 -13.28 16.65
C GLY A 29 -3.34 -14.61 16.07
N GLY A 30 -2.77 -15.45 16.93
CA GLY A 30 -2.06 -16.64 16.50
C GLY A 30 -0.73 -16.71 17.21
N GLU A 31 0.21 -15.82 16.89
CA GLU A 31 1.61 -15.80 17.37
C GLU A 31 1.76 -16.18 18.86
N TYR A 32 0.98 -15.56 19.77
CA TYR A 32 1.00 -15.89 21.21
C TYR A 32 0.67 -17.36 21.54
N ARG A 33 -0.21 -18.01 20.78
CA ARG A 33 -0.49 -19.45 20.92
C ARG A 33 0.74 -20.28 20.57
N TRP A 34 1.47 -19.90 19.52
CA TRP A 34 2.65 -20.62 19.03
C TRP A 34 3.83 -20.42 19.98
N ASP A 35 4.04 -19.19 20.47
CA ASP A 35 5.07 -18.89 21.48
C ASP A 35 4.82 -19.64 22.79
N ARG A 36 3.57 -19.67 23.28
CA ARG A 36 3.21 -20.50 24.45
C ARG A 36 3.49 -21.97 24.21
N SER A 37 3.15 -22.51 23.04
CA SER A 37 3.38 -23.92 22.73
C SER A 37 4.87 -24.25 22.67
N LYS A 38 5.70 -23.40 22.04
CA LYS A 38 7.16 -23.57 22.00
C LYS A 38 7.77 -23.49 23.39
N ASN A 39 7.36 -22.53 24.21
CA ASN A 39 7.91 -22.35 25.55
C ASN A 39 7.48 -23.45 26.54
N LYS A 40 6.27 -24.00 26.39
CA LYS A 40 5.83 -25.19 27.15
C LYS A 40 6.70 -26.42 26.87
N ILE A 41 7.22 -26.55 25.65
CA ILE A 41 8.14 -27.63 25.25
C ILE A 41 9.56 -27.35 25.79
N ALA A 42 9.97 -26.08 25.85
CA ALA A 42 11.34 -25.68 26.20
C ALA A 42 11.61 -25.57 27.71
N ASN A 43 10.62 -25.25 28.56
CA ASN A 43 10.86 -25.08 29.98
C ASN A 43 9.58 -25.17 30.84
N SER A 44 9.54 -26.11 31.79
CA SER A 44 8.39 -26.31 32.68
C SER A 44 8.25 -25.26 33.80
N GLU A 45 9.32 -24.49 34.07
CA GLU A 45 9.38 -23.47 35.14
C GLU A 45 9.09 -22.04 34.66
N LEU A 46 8.84 -21.82 33.36
CA LEU A 46 8.53 -20.47 32.87
C LEU A 46 7.17 -19.98 33.42
N SER A 47 7.14 -18.71 33.84
CA SER A 47 5.93 -18.02 34.28
C SER A 47 4.80 -18.20 33.26
N ARG A 48 3.58 -18.51 33.73
CA ARG A 48 2.40 -18.74 32.87
C ARG A 48 2.05 -17.54 31.97
N PHE A 49 2.61 -16.37 32.27
CA PHE A 49 2.42 -15.12 31.55
C PHE A 49 3.72 -14.74 30.83
N LEU A 50 3.72 -14.88 29.51
CA LEU A 50 4.79 -14.31 28.68
C LEU A 50 4.59 -12.78 28.59
N PRO A 51 5.68 -11.99 28.51
CA PRO A 51 5.56 -10.56 28.24
C PRO A 51 4.81 -10.35 26.92
N MET A 52 3.98 -9.29 26.86
CA MET A 52 3.29 -8.95 25.62
C MET A 52 4.33 -8.68 24.52
N SER A 53 4.33 -9.50 23.46
CA SER A 53 5.20 -9.27 22.32
C SER A 53 4.77 -7.98 21.59
N GLY A 54 5.77 -7.22 21.12
CA GLY A 54 5.54 -6.01 20.34
C GLY A 54 4.80 -6.32 19.03
N LYS A 55 4.17 -5.30 18.44
CA LYS A 55 3.44 -5.45 17.16
C LYS A 55 4.40 -5.91 16.05
N THR A 56 4.17 -7.11 15.53
CA THR A 56 4.88 -7.65 14.35
C THR A 56 4.68 -6.73 13.14
N LYS A 57 5.77 -6.40 12.42
CA LYS A 57 5.73 -5.55 11.21
C LYS A 57 5.21 -6.37 10.03
N ARG A 58 3.91 -6.36 9.78
CA ARG A 58 3.24 -7.14 8.73
C ARG A 58 3.14 -6.44 7.36
N GLY A 59 4.04 -5.49 7.10
CA GLY A 59 3.99 -4.63 5.91
C GLY A 59 3.08 -3.41 6.10
N LEU A 60 3.27 -2.41 5.23
CA LEU A 60 2.43 -1.21 5.14
C LEU A 60 1.65 -1.26 3.84
N ASP A 61 0.43 -0.77 3.88
CA ASP A 61 -0.43 -0.61 2.72
C ASP A 61 -0.22 0.79 2.11
N TYR A 62 0.31 0.80 0.89
CA TYR A 62 0.62 1.98 0.08
C TYR A 62 -0.47 2.31 -0.94
N THR A 63 -1.64 1.68 -0.87
CA THR A 63 -2.78 2.06 -1.74
C THR A 63 -3.14 3.55 -1.72
N PRO A 64 -3.01 4.33 -0.61
CA PRO A 64 -3.25 5.78 -0.66
C PRO A 64 -2.20 6.53 -1.49
N LEU A 65 -0.94 6.06 -1.53
CA LEU A 65 0.12 6.60 -2.39
C LEU A 65 -0.27 6.45 -3.86
N PHE A 66 -0.76 5.28 -4.26
CA PHE A 66 -1.11 5.02 -5.66
C PHE A 66 -2.28 5.89 -6.11
N MET A 67 -3.30 6.05 -5.27
CA MET A 67 -4.42 6.96 -5.54
C MET A 67 -3.96 8.42 -5.65
N PHE A 68 -3.06 8.84 -4.76
CA PHE A 68 -2.48 10.18 -4.82
C PHE A 68 -1.73 10.41 -6.14
N LEU A 69 -0.85 9.50 -6.54
CA LEU A 69 -0.11 9.61 -7.80
C LEU A 69 -1.03 9.60 -9.03
N LEU A 70 -2.08 8.78 -9.03
CA LEU A 70 -3.09 8.75 -10.08
C LEU A 70 -3.88 10.06 -10.18
N SER A 71 -4.13 10.74 -9.05
CA SER A 71 -4.78 12.05 -9.03
C SER A 71 -3.88 13.18 -9.52
N LYS A 72 -2.56 12.96 -9.52
CA LYS A 72 -1.51 13.92 -9.86
C LYS A 72 -0.95 13.75 -11.27
N THR A 73 -1.60 12.92 -12.10
CA THR A 73 -1.23 12.76 -13.50
C THR A 73 -1.43 14.07 -14.27
N GLY A 74 -0.39 14.53 -14.96
CA GLY A 74 -0.34 15.82 -15.66
C GLY A 74 0.40 16.92 -14.88
N GLU A 75 0.82 16.67 -13.64
CA GLU A 75 1.66 17.61 -12.88
C GLU A 75 3.16 17.28 -13.05
N LYS A 76 4.03 18.24 -12.65
CA LYS A 76 5.49 18.05 -12.67
C LYS A 76 5.92 17.01 -11.64
N TRP A 77 6.72 16.04 -12.08
CA TRP A 77 7.18 14.92 -11.27
C TRP A 77 7.91 15.37 -10.01
N ASP A 78 8.79 16.36 -10.12
CA ASP A 78 9.61 16.85 -9.01
C ASP A 78 8.78 17.37 -7.82
N GLN A 79 7.69 18.10 -8.12
CA GLN A 79 6.75 18.59 -7.11
C GLN A 79 5.96 17.45 -6.46
N VAL A 80 5.48 16.51 -7.27
CA VAL A 80 4.71 15.36 -6.78
C VAL A 80 5.59 14.44 -5.93
N TYR A 81 6.83 14.20 -6.36
CA TYR A 81 7.81 13.36 -5.68
C TYR A 81 8.22 13.94 -4.32
N SER A 82 8.52 15.24 -4.28
CA SER A 82 8.85 15.94 -3.03
C SER A 82 7.67 15.98 -2.05
N GLU A 83 6.44 16.17 -2.53
CA GLU A 83 5.23 16.06 -1.69
C GLU A 83 5.04 14.62 -1.18
N ALA A 84 5.24 13.62 -2.04
CA ALA A 84 5.06 12.22 -1.69
C ALA A 84 6.05 11.78 -0.61
N ILE A 85 7.34 12.04 -0.77
CA ILE A 85 8.38 11.64 0.21
C ILE A 85 8.10 12.21 1.59
N ARG A 86 7.65 13.48 1.68
CA ARG A 86 7.35 14.12 2.97
C ARG A 86 6.26 13.40 3.77
N ARG A 87 5.38 12.67 3.09
CA ARG A 87 4.24 11.93 3.67
C ARG A 87 4.48 10.43 3.77
N LEU A 88 5.57 9.92 3.20
CA LEU A 88 5.89 8.50 3.09
C LEU A 88 6.94 8.10 4.12
N ASP A 89 6.95 6.82 4.51
CA ASP A 89 7.97 6.26 5.41
C ASP A 89 9.26 5.90 4.65
N LYS A 90 9.12 5.44 3.40
CA LYS A 90 10.21 5.00 2.52
C LYS A 90 9.92 5.43 1.09
N PRO A 91 10.91 5.81 0.28
CA PRO A 91 10.70 6.23 -1.11
C PRO A 91 10.40 5.08 -2.07
N ASP A 92 10.87 3.85 -1.79
CA ASP A 92 10.78 2.69 -2.69
C ASP A 92 9.37 2.40 -3.27
N PRO A 93 8.26 2.50 -2.50
CA PRO A 93 6.92 2.20 -3.01
C PRO A 93 6.47 3.10 -4.17
N ILE A 94 7.09 4.26 -4.34
CA ILE A 94 6.83 5.16 -5.46
C ILE A 94 7.21 4.50 -6.78
N PHE A 95 8.36 3.83 -6.81
CA PHE A 95 8.90 3.18 -8.01
C PHE A 95 8.23 1.84 -8.32
N TRP A 96 7.31 1.36 -7.46
CA TRP A 96 6.51 0.18 -7.78
C TRP A 96 5.45 0.48 -8.84
N ILE A 97 4.99 1.74 -8.92
CA ILE A 97 3.98 2.19 -9.87
C ILE A 97 4.51 3.18 -10.91
N VAL A 98 5.51 3.99 -10.57
CA VAL A 98 6.11 4.98 -11.47
C VAL A 98 7.40 4.43 -12.08
N ALA A 99 7.43 4.35 -13.40
CA ALA A 99 8.62 4.04 -14.18
C ALA A 99 9.39 5.33 -14.54
N LEU A 100 10.67 5.39 -14.21
CA LEU A 100 11.57 6.45 -14.67
C LEU A 100 12.15 6.14 -16.05
N HIS A 101 12.32 4.86 -16.37
CA HIS A 101 12.86 4.41 -17.64
C HIS A 101 11.81 3.67 -18.44
N GLU A 102 11.94 3.73 -19.77
CA GLU A 102 11.03 3.06 -20.69
C GLU A 102 10.96 1.55 -20.49
N LYS A 103 12.07 0.93 -20.08
CA LYS A 103 12.17 -0.51 -19.80
C LYS A 103 11.35 -0.95 -18.59
N ASP A 104 11.11 -0.02 -17.66
CA ASP A 104 10.35 -0.29 -16.43
C ASP A 104 8.86 0.07 -16.59
N LYS A 105 8.46 0.61 -17.76
CA LYS A 105 7.05 0.93 -18.03
C LYS A 105 6.23 -0.36 -17.96
N ARG A 106 5.19 -0.33 -17.14
CA ARG A 106 4.19 -1.40 -17.02
C ARG A 106 2.83 -0.80 -17.32
N ASN A 107 1.99 -1.51 -18.06
CA ASN A 107 0.65 -1.02 -18.38
C ASN A 107 -0.22 -0.93 -17.11
N PHE A 108 -0.09 -1.92 -16.24
CA PHE A 108 -0.75 -1.97 -14.94
C PHE A 108 0.15 -2.62 -13.88
N VAL A 109 -0.13 -2.33 -12.62
CA VAL A 109 0.55 -2.88 -11.45
C VAL A 109 -0.47 -3.53 -10.55
N ARG A 110 -0.18 -4.77 -10.13
CA ARG A 110 -0.98 -5.50 -9.15
C ARG A 110 -0.40 -5.26 -7.76
N CYS A 111 -1.22 -4.75 -6.86
CA CYS A 111 -0.88 -4.58 -5.45
C CYS A 111 -1.71 -5.56 -4.61
N GLY A 112 -1.03 -6.48 -3.93
CA GLY A 112 -1.69 -7.54 -3.18
C GLY A 112 -2.41 -8.53 -4.10
N GLU A 113 -3.55 -9.02 -3.66
CA GLU A 113 -4.21 -10.16 -4.31
C GLU A 113 -5.19 -9.74 -5.41
N SER A 114 -5.94 -8.65 -5.23
CA SER A 114 -7.03 -8.27 -6.16
C SER A 114 -7.10 -6.79 -6.51
N SER A 115 -6.09 -5.99 -6.15
CA SER A 115 -6.06 -4.56 -6.49
C SER A 115 -5.12 -4.28 -7.64
N TYR A 116 -5.63 -3.64 -8.68
CA TYR A 116 -4.91 -3.25 -9.88
C TYR A 116 -4.92 -1.74 -10.05
N TYR A 117 -3.81 -1.20 -10.55
CA TYR A 117 -3.62 0.23 -10.78
C TYR A 117 -2.95 0.46 -12.12
N ASN A 118 -3.23 1.58 -12.79
CA ASN A 118 -2.51 1.95 -14.02
C ASN A 118 -1.04 2.20 -13.68
N GLY A 119 -0.15 1.69 -14.52
CA GLY A 119 1.25 2.08 -14.42
C GLY A 119 1.44 3.52 -14.88
N LEU A 120 2.36 4.20 -14.22
CA LEU A 120 2.71 5.58 -14.45
C LEU A 120 4.13 5.67 -14.96
N TYR A 121 4.44 6.72 -15.71
CA TYR A 121 5.80 7.03 -16.12
C TYR A 121 6.06 8.52 -16.08
N VAL A 122 7.34 8.88 -15.97
CA VAL A 122 7.80 10.27 -16.11
C VAL A 122 8.21 10.49 -17.55
N ASP A 123 7.60 11.49 -18.19
CA ASP A 123 7.93 11.88 -19.56
C ASP A 123 9.24 12.67 -19.62
N GLU A 124 9.78 12.87 -20.82
CA GLU A 124 11.03 13.63 -21.04
C GLU A 124 10.92 15.08 -20.53
N ASP A 125 9.74 15.68 -20.63
CA ASP A 125 9.43 17.01 -20.08
C ASP A 125 9.31 17.04 -18.53
N GLY A 126 9.46 15.89 -17.87
CA GLY A 126 9.38 15.75 -16.42
C GLY A 126 7.95 15.74 -15.87
N TYR A 127 6.96 15.40 -16.68
CA TYR A 127 5.55 15.30 -16.27
C TYR A 127 5.14 13.87 -15.99
N LEU A 128 4.30 13.67 -14.97
CA LEU A 128 3.76 12.35 -14.63
C LEU A 128 2.62 11.98 -15.57
N LYS A 129 2.76 10.90 -16.34
CA LYS A 129 1.77 10.40 -17.30
C LYS A 129 1.39 8.94 -17.04
N LYS A 130 0.23 8.52 -17.55
CA LYS A 130 -0.22 7.11 -17.53
C LYS A 130 0.38 6.37 -18.72
N VAL A 131 0.90 5.17 -18.51
CA VAL A 131 1.46 4.33 -19.59
C VAL A 131 0.37 3.95 -20.59
N SER A 132 -0.80 3.55 -20.10
CA SER A 132 -1.95 3.19 -20.93
C SER A 132 -3.18 3.96 -20.45
N PRO A 133 -3.49 5.13 -21.05
CA PRO A 133 -4.66 5.92 -20.66
C PRO A 133 -5.98 5.21 -21.02
N ASP A 134 -6.00 4.39 -22.06
CA ASP A 134 -7.18 3.67 -22.55
C ASP A 134 -7.45 2.33 -21.84
N LEU A 135 -6.59 1.94 -20.91
CA LEU A 135 -6.70 0.64 -20.24
C LEU A 135 -7.95 0.57 -19.37
N LYS A 136 -8.85 -0.36 -19.69
CA LYS A 136 -10.09 -0.60 -18.97
C LYS A 136 -9.94 -1.78 -18.02
N ALA A 137 -10.86 -1.88 -17.07
CA ALA A 137 -10.94 -3.01 -16.15
C ALA A 137 -11.05 -4.36 -16.88
N SER A 138 -11.76 -4.39 -18.01
CA SER A 138 -11.96 -5.59 -18.84
C SER A 138 -10.69 -6.12 -19.50
N ASP A 139 -9.67 -5.28 -19.67
CA ASP A 139 -8.39 -5.66 -20.29
C ASP A 139 -7.44 -6.32 -19.29
N ILE A 140 -7.80 -6.31 -18.00
CA ILE A 140 -6.99 -6.88 -16.93
C ILE A 140 -7.26 -8.39 -16.89
N PRO A 141 -6.21 -9.24 -16.95
CA PRO A 141 -6.39 -10.68 -16.87
C PRO A 141 -6.81 -11.07 -15.44
N VAL A 142 -8.12 -11.13 -15.21
CA VAL A 142 -8.68 -11.59 -13.94
C VAL A 142 -8.65 -13.12 -13.90
N LEU A 143 -7.90 -13.67 -12.95
CA LEU A 143 -7.68 -15.12 -12.82
C LEU A 143 -8.90 -15.88 -12.24
N CYS A 144 -9.80 -15.20 -11.50
CA CYS A 144 -11.07 -15.80 -11.05
C CYS A 144 -12.26 -14.90 -11.33
N ASN A 145 -13.23 -15.41 -12.08
CA ASN A 145 -14.54 -14.79 -12.26
C ASN A 145 -15.37 -14.72 -10.96
N CYS A 146 -14.95 -15.44 -9.93
CA CYS A 146 -15.59 -15.50 -8.62
C CYS A 146 -15.14 -14.39 -7.66
N CYS A 147 -14.02 -13.72 -7.93
CA CYS A 147 -13.41 -12.78 -7.01
C CYS A 147 -13.71 -11.34 -7.42
N THR A 148 -14.16 -10.52 -6.47
CA THR A 148 -14.23 -9.06 -6.67
C THR A 148 -12.83 -8.47 -6.74
N TYR A 149 -12.54 -7.78 -7.84
CA TYR A 149 -11.28 -7.06 -8.01
C TYR A 149 -11.54 -5.55 -7.96
N THR A 150 -10.47 -4.79 -7.75
CA THR A 150 -10.53 -3.34 -7.81
C THR A 150 -9.55 -2.82 -8.84
N PHE A 151 -10.01 -1.90 -9.68
CA PHE A 151 -9.19 -1.18 -10.63
C PHE A 151 -9.17 0.30 -10.31
N ASN A 152 -7.99 0.87 -10.10
CA ASN A 152 -7.79 2.24 -9.64
C ASN A 152 -8.64 2.59 -8.40
N GLY A 153 -8.89 1.60 -7.54
CA GLY A 153 -9.69 1.74 -6.32
C GLY A 153 -11.21 1.71 -6.51
N LYS A 154 -11.72 1.50 -7.73
CA LYS A 154 -13.14 1.21 -7.98
C LYS A 154 -13.34 -0.31 -8.07
N LYS A 155 -14.47 -0.80 -7.57
CA LYS A 155 -14.85 -2.21 -7.67
C LYS A 155 -15.40 -2.48 -9.07
N GLU A 156 -15.03 -3.63 -9.62
CA GLU A 156 -15.47 -4.14 -10.92
C GLU A 156 -15.94 -5.59 -10.75
#